data_AF-A0AAU2SL61-F1
#
_entry.id   AF-A0AAU2SL61-F1
#
_cell.length_a   1.000
_cell.length_b   1.000
_cell.length_c   1.000
_cell.angle_alpha   90.00
_cell.angle_beta   90.00
_cell.angle_gamma   90.00
#
_symmetry.space_group_name_H-M   'P 1'
#
loop_
_entity.id
_entity.type
_entity.pdbx_description
1 polymer ?
#
loop_
_entity_poly.entity_id
_entity_poly.type
_entity_poly.pdbx_seq_one_letter_code
_entity_poly.pdbx_strand_id
1 'polypeptide(L)'
;MTAFHAFPDHAARYLVRSAITAPSPYNTQPWRFVNHGDELQLHADPSRHLAVADPNGREMLISCGAALFSLRLAVRHLGFLPLVHTFPDSARPWAAMTWAESVSCPGRTVPRPVRPGP
;
A
#
# COMPACT_ATOMS: atom_id res chain seq x y z
N MET A 1 19.09 -14.64 -9.74
CA MET A 1 17.86 -14.95 -8.98
C MET A 1 17.82 -14.03 -7.78
N THR A 2 16.98 -13.01 -7.79
CA THR A 2 16.86 -12.03 -6.69
C THR A 2 15.96 -12.65 -5.62
N ALA A 3 16.47 -12.84 -4.41
CA ALA A 3 15.68 -13.37 -3.31
C ALA A 3 14.74 -12.26 -2.79
N PHE A 4 13.43 -12.46 -2.90
CA PHE A 4 12.44 -11.64 -2.22
C PHE A 4 12.38 -12.13 -0.77
N HIS A 5 13.05 -11.43 0.16
CA HIS A 5 12.92 -11.76 1.57
C HIS A 5 11.48 -11.47 2.04
N ALA A 6 10.84 -12.47 2.65
CA ALA A 6 9.52 -12.34 3.25
C ALA A 6 9.51 -11.15 4.23
N PHE A 7 8.48 -10.30 4.16
CA PHE A 7 8.32 -9.27 5.18
C PHE A 7 7.88 -9.97 6.47
N PRO A 8 8.53 -9.71 7.60
CA PRO A 8 7.99 -10.12 8.88
C PRO A 8 6.59 -9.53 9.11
N ASP A 9 5.69 -10.25 9.80
CA ASP A 9 4.32 -9.81 10.10
C ASP A 9 4.23 -8.39 10.71
N HIS A 10 5.24 -7.97 11.46
CA HIS A 10 5.29 -6.63 12.05
C HIS A 10 5.40 -5.53 10.99
N ALA A 11 6.07 -5.80 9.88
CA ALA A 11 6.22 -4.86 8.79
C ALA A 11 4.91 -4.74 7.99
N ALA A 12 4.21 -5.84 7.70
CA ALA A 12 2.88 -5.80 7.10
C ALA A 12 1.87 -4.97 7.92
N ARG A 13 1.87 -5.13 9.25
CA ARG A 13 1.04 -4.31 10.16
C ARG A 13 1.38 -2.82 10.09
N TYR A 14 2.66 -2.48 10.02
CA TYR A 14 3.09 -1.08 9.85
C TYR A 14 2.60 -0.49 8.53
N LEU A 15 2.72 -1.24 7.43
CA LEU A 15 2.23 -0.84 6.12
C LEU A 15 0.72 -0.59 6.14
N VAL A 16 -0.06 -1.54 6.67
CA VAL A 16 -1.52 -1.39 6.79
C VAL A 16 -1.89 -0.19 7.67
N ARG A 17 -1.18 0.03 8.79
CA ARG A 17 -1.40 1.21 9.64
C ARG A 17 -1.19 2.53 8.90
N SER A 18 -0.24 2.59 7.98
CA SER A 18 -0.06 3.77 7.12
C SER A 18 -1.16 3.87 6.06
N ALA A 19 -1.62 2.74 5.51
CA ALA A 19 -2.66 2.72 4.48
C ALA A 19 -4.02 3.20 5.00
N ILE A 20 -4.41 2.80 6.21
CA ILE A 20 -5.72 3.14 6.80
C ILE A 20 -5.87 4.62 7.16
N THR A 21 -4.80 5.42 7.12
CA THR A 21 -4.89 6.88 7.30
C THR A 21 -5.23 7.61 6.00
N ALA A 22 -5.39 6.89 4.88
CA ALA A 22 -5.81 7.49 3.63
C ALA A 22 -7.21 8.11 3.76
N PRO A 23 -7.50 9.21 3.03
CA PRO A 23 -8.84 9.78 3.02
C PRO A 23 -9.82 8.85 2.31
N SER A 24 -11.08 8.86 2.78
CA SER A 24 -12.20 8.23 2.08
C SER A 24 -13.50 9.02 2.34
N PRO A 25 -14.43 9.08 1.36
CA PRO A 25 -15.72 9.74 1.54
C PRO A 25 -16.46 9.20 2.75
N TYR A 26 -16.96 10.09 3.61
CA TYR A 26 -17.65 9.74 4.85
C TYR A 26 -16.87 8.76 5.75
N ASN A 27 -15.55 8.69 5.57
CA ASN A 27 -14.67 7.76 6.26
C ASN A 27 -15.08 6.27 6.10
N THR A 28 -15.64 5.90 4.94
CA THR A 28 -16.09 4.52 4.66
C THR A 28 -14.96 3.50 4.69
N GLN A 29 -13.72 3.94 4.38
CA GLN A 29 -12.51 3.12 4.35
C GLN A 29 -12.74 1.83 3.53
N PRO A 30 -13.03 1.93 2.22
CA PRO A 30 -13.58 0.83 1.44
C PRO A 30 -12.49 -0.11 0.91
N TRP A 31 -11.53 -0.45 1.76
CA TRP A 31 -10.38 -1.28 1.44
C TRP A 31 -10.30 -2.50 2.36
N ARG A 32 -9.84 -3.61 1.78
CA ARG A 32 -9.50 -4.85 2.49
C ARG A 32 -8.08 -5.24 2.15
N PHE A 33 -7.27 -5.50 3.18
CA PHE A 33 -5.89 -5.96 3.03
C PHE A 33 -5.80 -7.47 3.26
N VAL A 34 -5.02 -8.17 2.43
CA VAL A 34 -4.69 -9.59 2.60
C VAL A 34 -3.18 -9.75 2.52
N ASN A 35 -2.57 -10.31 3.56
CA ASN A 35 -1.13 -10.56 3.63
C ASN A 35 -0.84 -12.02 3.27
N HIS A 36 0.01 -12.24 2.28
CA HIS A 36 0.52 -13.57 1.90
C HIS A 36 1.99 -13.78 2.29
N GLY A 37 2.60 -12.82 3.00
CA GLY A 37 3.96 -12.90 3.55
C GLY A 37 5.01 -12.21 2.67
N ASP A 38 5.00 -12.50 1.37
CA ASP A 38 5.81 -11.85 0.33
C ASP A 38 5.02 -10.81 -0.50
N GLU A 39 3.70 -10.82 -0.35
CA GLU A 39 2.76 -9.94 -1.03
C GLU A 39 1.72 -9.38 -0.05
N LEU A 40 1.42 -8.10 -0.19
CA LEU A 40 0.26 -7.46 0.42
C LEU A 40 -0.73 -7.07 -0.68
N GLN A 41 -1.91 -7.68 -0.66
CA GLN A 41 -2.98 -7.35 -1.59
C GLN A 41 -3.92 -6.31 -0.99
N LEU A 42 -4.33 -5.36 -1.81
CA LEU A 42 -5.36 -4.37 -1.52
C LEU A 42 -6.55 -4.62 -2.43
N HIS A 43 -7.70 -4.94 -1.82
CA HIS A 43 -8.96 -5.16 -2.50
C HIS A 43 -9.90 -3.99 -2.20
N ALA A 44 -10.63 -3.51 -3.22
CA ALA A 44 -11.81 -2.70 -2.96
C ALA A 44 -12.86 -3.55 -2.22
N ASP A 45 -13.59 -2.94 -1.28
CA ASP A 45 -14.66 -3.60 -0.52
C ASP A 45 -16.03 -3.03 -0.94
N PRO A 46 -16.75 -3.69 -1.87
CA PRO A 46 -18.07 -3.24 -2.32
C PRO A 46 -19.12 -3.20 -1.21
N SER A 47 -18.92 -3.89 -0.09
CA SER A 47 -19.85 -3.81 1.05
C SER A 47 -19.85 -2.43 1.73
N ARG A 48 -18.82 -1.62 1.45
CA ARG A 48 -18.65 -0.24 1.94
C ARG A 48 -18.94 0.81 0.88
N HIS A 49 -19.48 0.40 -0.27
CA HIS A 49 -19.83 1.26 -1.39
C HIS A 49 -21.01 2.18 -1.05
N LEU A 50 -20.92 3.45 -1.43
CA LEU A 50 -21.97 4.44 -1.23
C LEU A 50 -22.89 4.51 -2.44
N ALA A 51 -23.91 3.65 -2.49
CA ALA A 51 -24.79 3.53 -3.66
C ALA A 51 -25.46 4.85 -4.10
N VAL A 52 -25.74 5.78 -3.17
CA VAL A 52 -26.36 7.07 -3.48
C VAL A 52 -25.33 8.15 -3.83
N ALA A 53 -24.28 8.30 -3.02
CA ALA A 53 -23.30 9.39 -3.15
C ALA A 53 -22.19 9.09 -4.18
N ASP A 54 -21.93 7.81 -4.45
CA ASP A 54 -20.93 7.32 -5.40
C ASP A 54 -21.49 6.15 -6.22
N PRO A 55 -22.59 6.30 -6.98
CA PRO A 55 -23.29 5.18 -7.64
C PRO A 55 -22.39 4.33 -8.55
N ASN A 56 -21.35 4.94 -9.13
CA ASN A 56 -20.42 4.26 -10.04
C ASN A 56 -19.17 3.70 -9.33
N GLY A 57 -19.03 3.87 -8.01
CA GLY A 57 -17.89 3.37 -7.24
C GLY A 57 -16.57 4.08 -7.53
N ARG A 58 -16.60 5.27 -8.14
CA ARG A 58 -15.40 6.00 -8.53
C ARG A 58 -14.67 6.50 -7.30
N GLU A 59 -15.39 7.07 -6.35
CA GLU A 59 -14.80 7.61 -5.12
C GLU A 59 -14.28 6.48 -4.22
N MET A 60 -14.94 5.32 -4.23
CA MET A 60 -14.42 4.08 -3.63
C MET A 60 -13.06 3.68 -4.22
N LEU A 61 -12.94 3.62 -5.55
CA LEU A 61 -11.67 3.27 -6.20
C LEU A 61 -10.59 4.34 -5.97
N ILE A 62 -10.94 5.62 -5.97
CA ILE A 62 -10.01 6.72 -5.64
C ILE A 62 -9.49 6.55 -4.20
N SER A 63 -10.37 6.20 -3.25
CA SER A 63 -9.98 5.94 -1.86
C SER A 63 -9.00 4.77 -1.77
N CYS A 64 -9.24 3.68 -2.52
CA CYS A 64 -8.29 2.57 -2.61
C CYS A 64 -6.95 3.01 -3.21
N GLY A 65 -6.96 3.84 -4.25
CA GLY A 65 -5.74 4.43 -4.82
C GLY A 65 -4.94 5.26 -3.81
N ALA A 66 -5.63 6.02 -2.95
CA ALA A 66 -5.01 6.78 -1.87
C ALA A 66 -4.37 5.85 -0.81
N ALA A 67 -5.07 4.78 -0.41
CA ALA A 67 -4.51 3.77 0.50
C ALA A 67 -3.28 3.07 -0.11
N LEU A 68 -3.33 2.73 -1.39
CA LEU A 68 -2.20 2.15 -2.13
C LEU A 68 -1.00 3.11 -2.19
N PHE A 69 -1.23 4.41 -2.35
CA PHE A 69 -0.17 5.39 -2.31
C PHE A 69 0.52 5.44 -0.95
N SER A 70 -0.25 5.45 0.14
CA SER A 70 0.30 5.37 1.51
C SER A 70 1.11 4.09 1.72
N LEU A 71 0.65 2.93 1.24
CA LEU A 71 1.41 1.68 1.28
C LEU A 71 2.77 1.81 0.58
N ARG A 72 2.79 2.38 -0.63
CA ARG A 72 4.02 2.57 -1.41
C ARG A 72 5.00 3.48 -0.68
N LEU A 73 4.51 4.54 -0.04
CA LEU A 73 5.33 5.44 0.74
C LEU A 73 5.91 4.75 1.98
N ALA A 74 5.11 3.95 2.68
CA ALA A 74 5.56 3.19 3.85
C ALA A 74 6.63 2.14 3.48
N VAL A 75 6.50 1.45 2.35
CA VAL A 75 7.55 0.53 1.84
C VAL A 75 8.83 1.28 1.50
N ARG A 76 8.72 2.45 0.87
CA ARG A 76 9.89 3.31 0.61
C ARG A 76 10.55 3.80 1.90
N HIS A 77 9.77 4.13 2.92
CA HIS A 77 10.27 4.52 4.23
C HIS A 77 11.08 3.40 4.91
N LEU A 78 10.68 2.15 4.71
CA LEU A 78 11.42 0.97 5.19
C LEU A 78 12.65 0.63 4.34
N GLY A 79 12.96 1.39 3.29
CA GLY A 79 14.13 1.17 2.44
C GLY A 79 13.94 0.12 1.34
N PHE A 80 12.69 -0.21 0.99
CA PHE A 80 12.38 -1.16 -0.08
C PHE A 80 11.78 -0.46 -1.31
N LEU A 81 11.82 -1.14 -2.45
CA LEU A 81 11.13 -0.71 -3.67
C LEU A 81 9.75 -1.38 -3.74
N PRO A 82 8.65 -0.61 -3.76
CA PRO A 82 7.33 -1.19 -3.98
C PRO A 82 7.17 -1.59 -5.45
N LEU A 83 6.76 -2.82 -5.68
CA LEU A 83 6.36 -3.36 -6.97
C LEU A 83 4.85 -3.55 -6.94
N VAL A 84 4.13 -2.87 -7.84
CA VAL A 84 2.67 -2.81 -7.79
C VAL A 84 2.10 -3.32 -9.10
N HIS A 85 1.17 -4.25 -8.99
CA HIS A 85 0.36 -4.77 -10.09
C HIS A 85 -1.10 -4.34 -9.87
N THR A 86 -1.54 -3.31 -10.60
CA THR A 86 -2.91 -2.81 -10.49
C THR A 86 -3.85 -3.54 -11.44
N PHE A 87 -5.00 -3.95 -10.94
CA PHE A 87 -6.08 -4.59 -11.71
C PHE A 87 -5.62 -5.81 -12.53
N PRO A 88 -4.95 -6.80 -11.91
CA PRO A 88 -4.49 -7.98 -12.64
C PRO A 88 -5.66 -8.86 -13.10
N ASP A 89 -6.83 -8.74 -12.45
CA ASP A 89 -8.11 -9.32 -12.88
C ASP A 89 -9.10 -8.18 -13.14
N SER A 90 -9.60 -8.05 -14.36
CA SER A 90 -10.58 -7.01 -14.70
C SER A 90 -11.97 -7.28 -14.10
N ALA A 91 -12.28 -8.53 -13.75
CA ALA A 91 -13.52 -8.90 -13.08
C ALA A 91 -13.49 -8.64 -11.57
N ARG A 92 -12.30 -8.43 -11.00
CA ARG A 92 -12.10 -8.16 -9.56
C ARG A 92 -11.11 -7.01 -9.41
N PRO A 93 -11.58 -5.77 -9.20
CA PRO A 93 -10.67 -4.64 -9.10
C PRO A 93 -9.87 -4.68 -7.78
N TRP A 94 -8.67 -5.25 -7.84
CA TRP A 94 -7.71 -5.29 -6.74
C TRP A 94 -6.31 -4.89 -7.21
N ALA A 95 -5.46 -4.49 -6.27
CA ALA A 95 -4.06 -4.20 -6.51
C ALA A 95 -3.18 -5.14 -5.66
N ALA A 96 -2.26 -5.81 -6.33
CA ALA A 96 -1.19 -6.59 -5.75
C ALA A 96 -0.02 -5.65 -5.44
N MET A 97 0.57 -5.76 -4.25
CA MET A 97 1.81 -5.09 -3.95
C MET A 97 2.82 -6.07 -3.34
N THR A 98 3.90 -6.28 -4.07
CA THR A 98 5.12 -6.92 -3.59
C THR A 98 6.20 -5.86 -3.36
N TRP A 99 7.34 -6.26 -2.84
CA TRP A 99 8.48 -5.36 -2.63
C TRP A 99 9.78 -6.09 -2.93
N ALA A 100 10.77 -5.32 -3.35
CA ALA A 100 12.14 -5.79 -3.50
C ALA A 100 13.05 -4.97 -2.60
N GLU A 101 14.18 -5.55 -2.18
CA GLU A 101 15.25 -4.76 -1.57
C GLU A 101 15.57 -3.58 -2.48
N SER A 102 15.72 -2.39 -1.89
CA SER A 102 16.22 -1.29 -2.68
C SER A 102 17.67 -1.58 -3.05
N VAL A 103 17.91 -1.78 -4.33
CA VAL A 103 19.25 -1.58 -4.87
C VAL A 103 19.56 -0.11 -4.60
N SER A 104 20.46 0.14 -3.65
CA SER A 104 21.00 1.48 -3.46
C SER A 104 21.51 1.93 -4.82
N CYS A 105 20.87 2.92 -5.44
CA CYS A 105 21.46 3.58 -6.59
C CYS A 105 22.84 4.07 -6.14
N PRO A 106 23.95 3.70 -6.80
CA PRO A 106 25.24 4.32 -6.51
C PRO A 106 25.05 5.83 -6.69
N GLY A 107 25.18 6.59 -5.60
CA GLY A 107 25.05 8.06 -5.61
C GLY A 107 23.80 8.66 -4.98
N ARG A 108 22.84 7.89 -4.43
CA ARG A 108 21.73 8.46 -3.64
C ARG A 108 21.91 8.16 -2.16
N THR A 109 22.75 8.94 -1.48
CA THR A 109 22.83 8.96 -0.02
C THR A 109 21.48 9.43 0.53
N VAL A 110 20.71 8.52 1.12
CA VAL A 110 19.60 8.91 2.00
C VAL A 110 20.24 9.62 3.20
N PRO A 111 19.90 10.89 3.50
CA PRO A 111 20.44 11.55 4.68
C PRO A 111 20.06 10.73 5.91
N ARG A 112 21.04 10.29 6.71
CA ARG A 112 20.75 9.71 8.03
C ARG A 112 19.94 10.76 8.81
N PRO A 113 18.82 10.38 9.46
CA PRO A 113 18.14 11.30 10.35
C PRO A 113 19.16 11.77 11.40
N VAL A 114 19.41 13.08 11.41
CA VAL A 114 20.26 13.73 12.40
C VAL A 114 19.57 13.51 13.73
N ARG A 115 20.19 12.71 14.62
CA ARG A 115 19.71 12.62 16.00
C ARG A 115 19.81 14.02 16.60
N PRO A 116 18.78 14.53 17.29
CA PRO A 116 18.97 15.71 18.12
C PRO A 116 20.07 15.39 19.14
N GLY A 117 21.08 16.26 19.20
CA GLY A 117 22.14 16.18 20.20
C GLY A 117 21.58 16.35 21.62
N PRO A 118 22.40 16.05 22.65
CA PRO A 118 21.99 16.09 24.05
C PRO A 118 21.48 17.48 24.48
#